data_AF-C0PIP8-F1
#
_entry.id   AF-C0PIP8-F1
#
_cell.length_a   1.000
_cell.length_b   1.000
_cell.length_c   1.000
_cell.angle_alpha   90.00
_cell.angle_beta   90.00
_cell.angle_gamma   90.00
#
_symmetry.space_group_name_H-M   'P 1'
#
loop_
_entity.id
_entity.type
_entity.pdbx_description
1 polymer ?
#
loop_
_entity_poly.entity_id
_entity_poly.type
_entity_poly.pdbx_seq_one_letter_code
_entity_poly.pdbx_strand_id
1 'polypeptide(L)'
;MAGTPQDSGISLQTVTELGPSIPLFGVCMGLQCIGEAFGGKVVRSPYGVVHGKGSLVHYDEKLDGTLFYDIPNPFQAGRYHSLVIEKDSFPHDTLEIVAWTDDGLIMAARHRIYKHIQGVQFHPESIITTEGRLMVNNFIKIIEGYEASNCSP
;
A
#
# COMPACT_ATOMS: atom_id res chain seq x y z
N MET A 1 -20.89 1.91 8.61
CA MET A 1 -20.55 1.68 7.19
C MET A 1 -19.14 2.19 6.99
N ALA A 2 -18.20 1.33 6.56
CA ALA A 2 -16.89 1.79 6.14
C ALA A 2 -17.06 2.47 4.78
N GLY A 3 -16.52 3.69 4.64
CA GLY A 3 -16.63 4.49 3.41
C GLY A 3 -15.96 3.78 2.23
N THR A 4 -16.47 4.04 1.03
CA THR A 4 -15.81 3.60 -0.20
C THR A 4 -14.81 4.67 -0.66
N PRO A 5 -13.77 4.34 -1.45
CA PRO A 5 -12.86 5.36 -1.97
C PRO A 5 -13.57 6.41 -2.82
N GLN A 6 -14.69 6.06 -3.47
CA GLN A 6 -15.53 7.01 -4.19
C GLN A 6 -16.12 8.11 -3.27
N ASP A 7 -16.30 7.79 -1.99
CA ASP A 7 -16.76 8.74 -0.97
C ASP A 7 -15.61 9.56 -0.34
N SER A 8 -14.34 9.28 -0.71
CA SER A 8 -13.15 9.85 -0.05
C SER A 8 -12.78 11.27 -0.49
N GLY A 9 -13.66 11.97 -1.20
CA GLY A 9 -13.51 13.36 -1.60
C GLY A 9 -12.26 13.61 -2.44
N ILE A 10 -11.39 14.52 -2.00
CA ILE A 10 -10.17 14.96 -2.71
C ILE A 10 -9.01 13.94 -2.68
N SER A 11 -9.20 12.77 -2.08
CA SER A 11 -8.09 11.82 -1.85
C SER A 11 -7.54 11.25 -3.15
N LEU A 12 -8.40 10.97 -4.14
CA LEU A 12 -7.95 10.51 -5.47
C LEU A 12 -7.13 11.57 -6.19
N GLN A 13 -7.60 12.83 -6.16
CA GLN A 13 -6.88 13.97 -6.73
C GLN A 13 -5.53 14.19 -6.03
N THR A 14 -5.48 14.03 -4.70
CA THR A 14 -4.26 14.14 -3.92
C THR A 14 -3.20 13.13 -4.39
N VAL A 15 -3.59 11.89 -4.67
CA VAL A 15 -2.67 10.87 -5.20
C VAL A 15 -2.10 11.29 -6.56
N THR A 16 -2.95 11.75 -7.48
CA THR A 16 -2.51 12.08 -8.85
C THR A 16 -1.79 13.42 -8.98
N GLU A 17 -2.18 14.42 -8.18
CA GLU A 17 -1.66 15.78 -8.29
C GLU A 17 -0.44 16.02 -7.38
N LEU A 18 -0.47 15.50 -6.15
CA LEU A 18 0.61 15.70 -5.18
C LEU A 18 1.57 14.52 -5.10
N GLY A 19 1.10 13.29 -5.35
CA GLY A 19 1.94 12.10 -5.32
C GLY A 19 3.23 12.20 -6.16
N PRO A 20 3.24 12.81 -7.37
CA PRO A 20 4.47 12.98 -8.14
C PRO A 20 5.56 13.81 -7.46
N SER A 21 5.20 14.75 -6.59
CA SER A 21 6.12 15.71 -5.96
C SER A 21 6.29 15.50 -4.45
N ILE A 22 5.39 14.77 -3.80
CA ILE A 22 5.36 14.55 -2.35
C ILE A 22 5.32 13.04 -2.06
N PRO A 23 6.25 12.52 -1.24
CA PRO A 23 6.18 11.15 -0.72
C PRO A 23 4.82 10.81 -0.12
N LEU A 24 4.23 9.69 -0.54
CA LEU A 24 2.88 9.30 -0.15
C LEU A 24 2.86 7.86 0.35
N PHE A 25 2.39 7.67 1.60
CA PHE A 25 2.15 6.36 2.18
C PHE A 25 0.66 6.15 2.48
N GLY A 26 -0.01 5.33 1.67
CA GLY A 26 -1.43 5.01 1.82
C GLY A 26 -1.67 3.78 2.70
N VAL A 27 -2.44 3.92 3.78
CA VAL A 27 -2.82 2.80 4.67
C VAL A 27 -4.30 2.46 4.49
N CYS A 28 -4.61 1.18 4.33
CA CYS A 28 -5.96 0.64 4.18
C CYS A 28 -6.74 1.31 3.03
N MET A 29 -7.65 2.25 3.33
CA MET A 29 -8.34 3.05 2.31
C MET A 29 -7.35 3.89 1.49
N GLY A 30 -6.21 4.29 2.05
CA GLY A 30 -5.17 5.01 1.31
C GLY A 30 -4.59 4.20 0.14
N LEU A 31 -4.36 2.90 0.33
CA LEU A 31 -3.96 2.02 -0.78
C LEU A 31 -5.10 1.88 -1.81
N GLN A 32 -6.34 1.78 -1.35
CA GLN A 32 -7.50 1.70 -2.24
C GLN A 32 -7.62 2.97 -3.10
N CYS A 33 -7.42 4.15 -2.51
CA CYS A 33 -7.37 5.42 -3.24
C CYS A 33 -6.20 5.44 -4.24
N ILE A 34 -5.01 4.92 -3.89
CA ILE A 34 -3.90 4.80 -4.85
C ILE A 34 -4.31 3.91 -6.02
N GLY A 35 -4.84 2.72 -5.76
CA GLY A 35 -5.28 1.80 -6.80
C GLY A 35 -6.32 2.42 -7.73
N GLU A 36 -7.34 3.06 -7.16
CA GLU A 36 -8.44 3.66 -7.91
C GLU A 36 -8.01 4.91 -8.69
N ALA A 37 -7.14 5.75 -8.12
CA ALA A 37 -6.63 6.94 -8.79
C ALA A 37 -5.85 6.63 -10.07
N PHE A 38 -5.28 5.42 -10.17
CA PHE A 38 -4.60 4.93 -11.38
C PHE A 38 -5.43 3.93 -12.19
N GLY A 39 -6.74 3.82 -11.94
CA GLY A 39 -7.69 3.07 -12.78
C GLY A 39 -8.03 1.65 -12.30
N GLY A 40 -7.53 1.22 -11.15
CA GLY A 40 -7.93 -0.03 -10.51
C GLY A 40 -9.35 0.03 -9.95
N LYS A 41 -10.03 -1.11 -9.86
CA LYS A 41 -11.34 -1.19 -9.17
C LYS A 41 -11.18 -1.65 -7.74
N VAL A 42 -11.95 -1.05 -6.85
CA VAL A 42 -12.04 -1.47 -5.45
C VAL A 42 -13.34 -2.24 -5.26
N VAL A 43 -13.21 -3.51 -4.92
CA VAL A 43 -14.32 -4.47 -4.84
C VAL A 43 -14.40 -5.07 -3.44
N ARG A 44 -15.53 -5.72 -3.12
CA ARG A 44 -15.61 -6.52 -1.90
C ARG A 44 -14.64 -7.69 -1.98
N SER A 45 -13.95 -7.95 -0.87
CA SER A 45 -13.07 -9.10 -0.73
C SER A 45 -13.81 -10.39 -1.09
N PRO A 46 -13.31 -11.22 -2.04
CA PRO A 46 -13.97 -12.44 -2.47
C PRO A 46 -14.10 -13.48 -1.35
N TYR A 47 -13.25 -13.39 -0.32
CA TYR A 47 -13.24 -14.28 0.84
C TYR A 47 -13.99 -13.70 2.05
N GLY A 48 -14.74 -12.61 1.86
CA GLY A 48 -15.51 -11.95 2.90
C GLY A 48 -14.68 -11.02 3.79
N VAL A 49 -15.31 -10.54 4.87
CA VAL A 49 -14.73 -9.59 5.83
C VAL A 49 -13.81 -10.35 6.80
N VAL A 50 -12.55 -9.93 6.87
CA VAL A 50 -11.61 -10.40 7.89
C VAL A 50 -11.50 -9.32 8.97
N HIS A 51 -11.99 -9.61 10.17
CA HIS A 51 -11.85 -8.74 11.35
C HIS A 51 -10.95 -9.37 12.39
N GLY A 52 -9.87 -8.68 12.78
CA GLY A 52 -9.07 -9.02 13.95
C GLY A 52 -8.34 -10.37 13.85
N LYS A 53 -8.21 -10.93 12.64
CA LYS A 53 -7.34 -12.08 12.37
C LYS A 53 -6.12 -11.57 11.64
N GLY A 54 -4.94 -11.90 12.16
CA GLY A 54 -3.72 -11.68 11.43
C GLY A 54 -3.65 -12.63 10.23
N SER A 55 -3.15 -12.14 9.10
CA SER A 55 -2.88 -12.94 7.90
C SER A 55 -1.39 -12.92 7.62
N LEU A 56 -0.88 -14.02 7.09
CA LEU A 56 0.48 -14.06 6.56
C LEU A 56 0.52 -13.26 5.27
N VAL A 57 1.44 -12.30 5.22
CA VAL A 57 1.67 -11.45 4.06
C VAL A 57 3.07 -11.74 3.53
N HIS A 58 3.11 -12.13 2.26
CA HIS A 58 4.32 -12.29 1.48
C HIS A 58 4.63 -11.00 0.74
N TYR A 59 5.90 -10.75 0.46
CA TYR A 59 6.31 -9.64 -0.40
C TYR A 59 7.45 -10.04 -1.34
N ASP A 60 7.65 -9.23 -2.38
CA ASP A 60 8.73 -9.44 -3.34
C ASP A 60 10.06 -8.90 -2.80
N GLU A 61 10.94 -9.81 -2.36
CA GLU A 61 12.28 -9.50 -1.83
C GLU A 61 13.23 -8.92 -2.89
N LYS A 62 12.91 -9.03 -4.17
CA LYS A 62 13.75 -8.48 -5.25
C LYS A 62 13.53 -6.99 -5.45
N LEU A 63 12.43 -6.43 -4.92
CA LEU A 63 12.12 -5.01 -5.06
C LEU A 63 12.85 -4.19 -3.99
N ASP A 64 13.72 -3.30 -4.45
CA ASP A 64 14.42 -2.31 -3.64
C ASP A 64 13.52 -1.16 -3.20
N GLY A 65 13.89 -0.38 -2.18
CA GLY A 65 13.15 0.84 -1.82
C GLY A 65 11.66 0.61 -1.51
N THR A 66 11.30 -0.56 -0.99
CA THR A 66 9.95 -0.87 -0.49
C THR A 66 9.89 -0.63 1.02
N LEU A 67 8.67 -0.67 1.56
CA LEU A 67 8.41 -0.61 3.00
C LEU A 67 8.93 -1.83 3.78
N PHE A 68 9.33 -2.90 3.08
CA PHE A 68 9.56 -4.24 3.65
C PHE A 68 11.03 -4.58 3.91
N TYR A 69 11.92 -3.60 3.90
CA TYR A 69 13.32 -3.82 4.23
C TYR A 69 13.50 -4.32 5.68
N ASP A 70 14.28 -5.39 5.86
CA ASP A 70 14.51 -6.09 7.14
C ASP A 70 13.23 -6.61 7.84
N ILE A 71 12.16 -6.87 7.09
CA ILE A 71 10.93 -7.50 7.59
C ILE A 71 10.97 -9.01 7.28
N PRO A 72 10.49 -9.90 8.18
CA PRO A 72 10.37 -11.33 7.86
C PRO A 72 9.44 -11.59 6.66
N ASN A 73 9.72 -12.60 5.86
CA ASN A 73 8.88 -12.98 4.72
C ASN A 73 8.45 -14.46 4.80
N PRO A 74 7.17 -14.77 5.06
CA PRO A 74 6.07 -13.84 5.33
C PRO A 74 6.13 -13.23 6.74
N PHE A 75 5.38 -12.15 6.94
CA PHE A 75 5.11 -11.55 8.26
C PHE A 75 3.61 -11.56 8.58
N GLN A 76 3.28 -11.35 9.86
CA GLN A 76 1.90 -11.31 10.34
C GLN A 76 1.34 -9.88 10.26
N ALA A 77 0.24 -9.68 9.53
CA ALA A 77 -0.40 -8.37 9.39
C ALA A 77 -1.85 -8.36 9.88
N GLY A 78 -2.24 -7.31 10.61
CA GLY A 78 -3.61 -7.10 11.06
C GLY A 78 -4.54 -6.64 9.93
N ARG A 79 -5.57 -7.43 9.62
CA ARG A 79 -6.59 -7.11 8.61
C ARG A 79 -7.93 -6.72 9.25
N TYR A 80 -8.53 -5.65 8.72
CA TYR A 80 -9.81 -5.08 9.17
C TYR A 80 -10.71 -4.60 8.02
N HIS A 81 -10.43 -5.01 6.77
CA HIS A 81 -11.04 -4.41 5.59
C HIS A 81 -11.96 -5.37 4.83
N SER A 82 -13.11 -4.83 4.40
CA SER A 82 -14.11 -5.52 3.56
C SER A 82 -13.89 -5.30 2.06
N LEU A 83 -13.08 -4.31 1.70
CA LEU A 83 -12.75 -3.92 0.34
C LEU A 83 -11.26 -4.18 0.05
N VAL A 84 -10.96 -4.48 -1.21
CA VAL A 84 -9.62 -4.71 -1.75
C VAL A 84 -9.55 -4.19 -3.19
N ILE A 85 -8.34 -3.93 -3.68
CA ILE A 85 -8.13 -3.70 -5.11
C ILE A 85 -8.33 -5.04 -5.84
N GLU A 86 -9.15 -5.04 -6.90
CA GLU A 86 -9.39 -6.20 -7.74
C GLU A 86 -8.16 -6.50 -8.60
N LYS A 87 -7.73 -7.77 -8.61
CA LYS A 87 -6.52 -8.20 -9.32
C LYS A 87 -6.64 -8.04 -10.84
N ASP A 88 -7.80 -8.35 -11.41
CA ASP A 88 -8.01 -8.32 -12.87
C ASP A 88 -8.04 -6.91 -13.46
N SER A 89 -8.40 -5.91 -12.66
CA SER A 89 -8.36 -4.50 -13.05
C SER A 89 -7.16 -3.75 -12.47
N PHE A 90 -6.20 -4.46 -11.86
CA PHE A 90 -5.02 -3.81 -11.28
C PHE A 90 -4.22 -3.07 -12.37
N PRO A 91 -3.88 -1.78 -12.19
CA PRO A 91 -3.26 -0.98 -13.23
C PRO A 91 -1.75 -1.27 -13.32
N HIS A 92 -1.41 -2.39 -13.95
CA HIS A 92 -0.05 -2.92 -14.04
C HIS A 92 0.95 -2.05 -14.81
N ASP A 93 0.47 -1.08 -15.58
CA ASP A 93 1.28 -0.11 -16.32
C ASP A 93 1.85 1.00 -15.41
N THR A 94 1.14 1.34 -14.33
CA THR A 94 1.48 2.44 -13.41
C THR A 94 1.90 1.93 -12.03
N LEU A 95 1.25 0.89 -11.53
CA LEU A 95 1.53 0.27 -10.24
C LEU A 95 2.17 -1.10 -10.39
N GLU A 96 2.93 -1.49 -9.36
CA GLU A 96 3.38 -2.85 -9.17
C GLU A 96 2.93 -3.38 -7.80
N ILE A 97 2.50 -4.64 -7.79
CA ILE A 97 2.13 -5.35 -6.56
C ILE A 97 3.41 -5.69 -5.82
N VAL A 98 3.50 -5.28 -4.56
CA VAL A 98 4.69 -5.49 -3.72
C VAL A 98 4.45 -6.60 -2.71
N ALA A 99 3.22 -6.74 -2.19
CA ALA A 99 2.89 -7.74 -1.19
C ALA A 99 1.50 -8.35 -1.43
N TRP A 100 1.33 -9.61 -1.03
CA TRP A 100 0.10 -10.38 -1.19
C TRP A 100 -0.07 -11.44 -0.09
N THR A 101 -1.29 -11.92 0.11
CA THR A 101 -1.59 -13.12 0.92
C THR A 101 -1.55 -14.40 0.07
N ASP A 102 -1.53 -15.57 0.71
CA ASP A 102 -1.54 -16.89 0.02
C ASP A 102 -2.69 -17.06 -1.00
N ASP A 103 -3.85 -16.47 -0.71
CA ASP A 103 -5.03 -16.45 -1.57
C ASP A 103 -4.96 -15.39 -2.69
N GLY A 104 -3.84 -14.67 -2.79
CA GLY A 104 -3.53 -13.74 -3.86
C GLY A 104 -4.16 -12.36 -3.71
N LEU A 105 -4.69 -11.99 -2.54
CA LEU A 105 -5.15 -10.63 -2.29
C LEU A 105 -3.97 -9.66 -2.26
N ILE A 106 -4.13 -8.50 -2.89
CA ILE A 106 -3.13 -7.44 -2.91
C ILE A 106 -3.04 -6.81 -1.51
N MET A 107 -1.87 -6.90 -0.90
CA MET A 107 -1.59 -6.35 0.43
C MET A 107 -0.69 -5.12 0.41
N ALA A 108 0.06 -4.90 -0.68
CA ALA A 108 0.78 -3.66 -0.90
C ALA A 108 1.02 -3.42 -2.39
N ALA A 109 1.09 -2.15 -2.76
CA ALA A 109 1.49 -1.72 -4.09
C ALA A 109 2.35 -0.46 -4.01
N ARG A 110 3.14 -0.23 -5.06
CA ARG A 110 3.85 1.03 -5.26
C ARG A 110 3.74 1.51 -6.68
N HIS A 111 3.94 2.81 -6.88
CA HIS A 111 4.04 3.38 -8.22
C HIS A 111 5.40 3.03 -8.85
N ARG A 112 5.40 2.68 -10.15
CA ARG A 112 6.60 2.24 -10.87
C ARG A 112 7.62 3.36 -11.10
N ILE A 113 7.14 4.54 -11.47
CA ILE A 113 7.96 5.75 -11.70
C ILE A 113 8.23 6.49 -10.38
N TYR A 114 7.18 7.01 -9.75
CA TYR A 114 7.24 7.69 -8.45
C TYR A 114 7.31 6.69 -7.28
N LYS A 115 8.45 6.00 -7.13
CA LYS A 115 8.61 4.92 -6.13
C LYS A 115 8.32 5.33 -4.67
N HIS A 116 8.31 6.64 -4.36
CA HIS A 116 7.90 7.18 -3.07
C HIS A 116 6.38 7.18 -2.82
N ILE A 117 5.56 6.81 -3.81
CA ILE A 117 4.14 6.53 -3.66
C ILE A 117 3.97 5.04 -3.40
N GLN A 118 3.65 4.68 -2.16
CA GLN A 118 3.43 3.29 -1.74
C GLN A 118 2.19 3.18 -0.88
N GLY A 119 1.60 2.00 -0.80
CA GLY A 119 0.50 1.74 0.10
C GLY A 119 0.40 0.29 0.55
N VAL A 120 -0.22 0.11 1.71
CA VAL A 120 -0.50 -1.19 2.32
C VAL A 120 -1.99 -1.32 2.63
N GLN A 121 -2.54 -2.52 2.47
CA GLN A 121 -3.95 -2.80 2.70
C GLN A 121 -4.26 -3.04 4.18
N PHE A 122 -3.28 -3.56 4.92
CA PHE A 122 -3.34 -3.80 6.35
C PHE A 122 -2.97 -2.54 7.15
N HIS A 123 -3.09 -2.63 8.48
CA HIS A 123 -2.83 -1.53 9.39
C HIS A 123 -1.46 -1.71 10.08
N PRO A 124 -0.39 -1.02 9.65
CA PRO A 124 0.93 -1.08 10.30
C PRO A 124 0.89 -0.49 11.73
N GLU A 125 -0.08 0.35 12.05
CA GLU A 125 -0.27 0.87 13.40
C GLU A 125 -0.95 -0.11 14.37
N SER A 126 -1.50 -1.22 13.85
CA SER A 126 -2.17 -2.23 14.68
C SER A 126 -1.14 -3.01 15.52
N ILE A 127 -1.51 -3.34 16.76
CA ILE A 127 -0.72 -4.21 17.64
C ILE A 127 -0.47 -5.62 17.05
N ILE A 128 -1.30 -6.04 16.08
CA ILE A 128 -1.16 -7.32 15.39
C ILE A 128 0.02 -7.28 14.40
N THR A 129 0.32 -6.10 13.84
CA THR A 129 1.39 -5.93 12.85
C THR A 129 2.67 -5.51 13.58
N THR A 130 3.42 -6.49 14.09
CA THR A 130 4.58 -6.25 14.97
C THR A 130 5.69 -5.42 14.30
N GLU A 131 5.79 -5.48 12.98
CA GLU A 131 6.83 -4.82 12.19
C GLU A 131 6.40 -3.44 11.69
N GLY A 132 5.20 -2.97 12.02
CA GLY A 132 4.67 -1.73 11.43
C GLY A 132 5.49 -0.48 11.74
N ARG A 133 6.14 -0.41 12.91
CA ARG A 133 7.09 0.67 13.22
C ARG A 133 8.32 0.65 12.29
N LEU A 134 8.80 -0.54 11.94
CA LEU A 134 9.91 -0.69 10.99
C LEU A 134 9.49 -0.26 9.59
N MET A 135 8.26 -0.58 9.16
CA MET A 135 7.72 -0.11 7.87
C MET A 135 7.67 1.42 7.78
N VAL A 136 7.22 2.09 8.84
CA VAL A 136 7.21 3.57 8.90
C VAL A 136 8.64 4.12 8.85
N ASN A 137 9.58 3.52 9.57
CA ASN A 137 11.00 3.93 9.49
C ASN A 137 11.58 3.73 8.09
N ASN A 138 11.21 2.64 7.40
CA ASN A 138 11.63 2.41 6.02
C ASN A 138 11.04 3.46 5.06
N PHE A 139 9.79 3.88 5.28
CA PHE A 139 9.19 4.98 4.53
C PHE A 139 9.93 6.30 4.75
N ILE A 140 10.35 6.61 5.98
CA ILE A 140 11.16 7.80 6.27
C ILE A 140 12.49 7.76 5.50
N LYS A 141 13.18 6.62 5.44
CA LYS A 141 14.40 6.48 4.64
C LYS A 141 14.16 6.69 3.14
N ILE A 142 12.99 6.27 2.62
CA ILE A 142 12.60 6.52 1.23
C ILE A 142 12.40 8.02 0.99
N ILE A 143 11.79 8.75 1.95
CA ILE A 143 11.66 10.21 1.90
C ILE A 143 13.04 10.87 1.85
N GLU A 144 13.94 10.51 2.77
CA GLU A 144 15.30 11.07 2.82
C GLU A 144 16.06 10.85 1.50
N GLY A 145 15.94 9.66 0.91
CA GLY A 145 16.53 9.34 -0.38
C GLY A 145 15.94 10.18 -1.52
N TYR A 146 14.62 10.37 -1.54
CA TYR A 146 13.93 11.22 -2.50
C TYR A 146 14.38 12.69 -2.37
N GLU A 147 14.40 13.25 -1.16
CA GLU A 147 14.84 14.61 -0.91
C GLU A 147 16.31 14.83 -1.31
N ALA A 148 17.21 13.89 -0.98
CA ALA A 148 18.62 13.97 -1.38
C ALA A 148 18.78 14.01 -2.92
N SER A 149 17.97 13.25 -3.65
CA SER A 149 18.01 13.23 -5.13
C SER A 149 17.47 14.51 -5.78
N ASN A 150 16.53 15.20 -5.11
CA ASN A 150 15.89 16.42 -5.61
C ASN A 150 16.52 17.72 -5.07
N CYS A 151 17.40 17.63 -4.08
CA CYS A 151 18.12 18.76 -3.48
C CYS A 151 19.57 18.88 -4.00
N SER A 152 19.88 18.22 -5.12
CA SER A 152 21.14 18.46 -5.83
C SER A 152 21.07 19.82 -6.56
N PRO A 153 22.05 20.73 -6.40
CA PRO A 153 22.03 22.08 -6.95
C PRO A 153 22.08 22.15 -8.48
#